data_AF-A0A015J9A2-F1
#
_entry.id   AF-A0A015J9A2-F1
#
_cell.length_a   1.000
_cell.length_b   1.000
_cell.length_c   1.000
_cell.angle_alpha   90.00
_cell.angle_beta   90.00
_cell.angle_gamma   90.00
#
_symmetry.space_group_name_H-M   'P 1'
#
loop_
_entity.id
_entity.type
_entity.pdbx_description
1 polymer ?
#
loop_
_entity_poly.entity_id
_entity_poly.type
_entity_poly.pdbx_seq_one_letter_code
_entity_poly.pdbx_strand_id
1 'polypeptide(L)'
;MLIFIIAIAHSMYILLRSPESIDLVPDGGQNFALFNAVTGDNIAPNITIDQTFDVDRVSDNYFSDFLQSIEAVYFWTNGRWDQVDQWNFLPVQALCFFASILLITVMQNMLIAYMTSVFDEACALGNQAVLKFRADLICDYETLMRFVVDLIDESENPKDLYYVARVEEVERWESEIKKYSKSHKYILVDKFDSLSDDEESDNSDDEKENKSEINVKGKGIRYSGSTKYSGNIRSIRPSVNSIGENHIEKLENKIKEIHDDIKSKMKDLEDKLKQLLESKN
;
A
#
# COMPACT_ATOMS: atom_id res chain seq x y z
N MET A 1 -3.69 19.70 -3.79
CA MET A 1 -4.92 19.40 -3.03
C MET A 1 -4.95 20.15 -1.71
N LEU A 2 -4.03 19.83 -0.80
CA LEU A 2 -4.07 20.33 0.58
C LEU A 2 -4.07 21.86 0.69
N ILE A 3 -3.25 22.57 -0.10
CA ILE A 3 -3.23 24.04 -0.12
C ILE A 3 -4.58 24.63 -0.53
N PHE A 4 -5.25 24.03 -1.53
CA PHE A 4 -6.58 24.48 -1.96
C PHE A 4 -7.64 24.21 -0.89
N ILE A 5 -7.57 23.05 -0.23
CA ILE A 5 -8.45 22.72 0.91
C ILE A 5 -8.28 23.78 2.01
N ILE A 6 -7.04 24.13 2.38
CA ILE A 6 -6.77 25.17 3.38
C ILE A 6 -7.31 26.54 2.93
N ALA A 7 -7.13 26.92 1.66
CA ALA A 7 -7.62 28.21 1.16
C ALA A 7 -9.15 28.32 1.22
N ILE A 8 -9.85 27.25 0.84
CA ILE A 8 -11.32 27.19 0.87
C ILE A 8 -11.81 27.14 2.32
N ALA A 9 -11.17 26.33 3.18
CA ALA A 9 -11.47 26.27 4.60
C ALA A 9 -11.27 27.62 5.29
N HIS A 10 -10.18 28.32 4.98
CA HIS A 10 -9.93 29.66 5.50
C HIS A 10 -11.01 30.67 5.05
N SER A 11 -11.45 30.57 3.80
CA SER A 11 -12.53 31.41 3.27
C SER A 11 -13.86 31.16 4.00
N MET A 12 -14.19 29.88 4.24
CA MET A 12 -15.39 29.50 4.99
C MET A 12 -15.30 29.88 6.47
N TYR A 13 -14.13 29.71 7.10
CA TYR A 13 -13.86 30.14 8.46
C TYR A 13 -14.12 31.64 8.64
N ILE A 14 -13.60 32.49 7.76
CA ILE A 14 -13.83 33.93 7.83
C ILE A 14 -15.33 34.27 7.72
N LEU A 15 -16.05 33.54 6.86
CA LEU A 15 -17.44 33.84 6.54
C LEU A 15 -18.43 33.32 7.59
N LEU A 16 -18.13 32.17 8.21
CA LEU A 16 -19.04 31.41 9.07
C LEU A 16 -18.61 31.35 10.54
N ARG A 17 -17.50 32.03 10.91
CA ARG A 17 -17.07 32.13 12.30
C ARG A 17 -18.04 32.93 13.18
N SER A 18 -18.70 33.94 12.63
CA SER A 18 -19.63 34.81 13.37
C SER A 18 -20.83 35.17 12.52
N PRO A 19 -21.71 34.21 12.19
CA PRO A 19 -22.84 34.40 11.28
C PRO A 19 -23.88 35.39 11.84
N GLU A 20 -23.97 35.59 13.16
CA GLU A 20 -24.81 36.63 13.76
C GLU A 20 -24.46 38.04 13.26
N SER A 21 -23.17 38.29 12.94
CA SER A 21 -22.72 39.60 12.45
C SER A 21 -23.22 39.94 11.05
N ILE A 22 -23.65 38.93 10.28
CA ILE A 22 -24.18 39.05 8.92
C ILE A 22 -25.67 38.69 8.84
N ASP A 23 -26.36 38.63 10.00
CA ASP A 23 -27.77 38.25 10.14
C ASP A 23 -28.08 36.90 9.48
N LEU A 24 -27.11 35.97 9.55
CA LEU A 24 -27.24 34.66 8.95
C LEU A 24 -27.73 33.66 10.00
N VAL A 25 -28.94 33.16 9.78
CA VAL A 25 -29.53 32.11 10.60
C VAL A 25 -29.27 30.76 9.92
N PRO A 26 -28.52 29.84 10.54
CA PRO A 26 -28.37 28.49 10.01
C PRO A 26 -29.72 27.78 10.01
N ASP A 27 -29.94 26.89 9.04
CA ASP A 27 -31.12 26.01 9.00
C ASP A 27 -30.95 24.92 10.07
N GLY A 28 -31.03 25.33 11.34
CA GLY A 28 -30.90 24.48 12.52
C GLY A 28 -32.20 23.78 12.93
N GLY A 29 -33.33 24.16 12.33
CA GLY A 29 -34.67 23.72 12.72
C GLY A 29 -35.23 22.65 11.81
N GLN A 30 -34.64 21.45 11.78
CA GLN A 30 -35.39 20.29 11.30
C GLN A 30 -36.39 19.91 12.39
N ASN A 31 -37.68 20.10 12.10
CA ASN A 31 -38.74 19.69 13.00
C ASN A 31 -38.96 18.19 12.81
N PHE A 32 -38.60 17.40 13.82
CA PHE A 32 -38.80 15.95 13.76
C PHE A 32 -40.19 15.60 14.29
N ALA A 33 -40.93 14.81 13.50
CA ALA A 33 -42.20 14.23 13.90
C ALA A 33 -42.01 12.76 14.32
N LEU A 34 -42.74 12.34 15.34
CA LEU A 34 -42.67 10.98 15.88
C LEU A 34 -43.59 10.05 15.08
N PHE A 35 -43.01 9.18 14.27
CA PHE A 35 -43.74 8.18 13.51
C PHE A 35 -43.70 6.80 14.15
N ASN A 36 -44.80 6.06 14.05
CA ASN A 36 -44.82 4.65 14.39
C ASN A 36 -44.03 3.87 13.35
N ALA A 37 -42.96 3.19 13.77
CA ALA A 37 -42.11 2.41 12.88
C ALA A 37 -42.85 1.27 12.14
N VAL A 38 -44.02 0.83 12.63
CA VAL A 38 -44.78 -0.29 12.06
C VAL A 38 -45.94 0.18 11.19
N THR A 39 -46.69 1.21 11.61
CA THR A 39 -47.86 1.70 10.86
C THR A 39 -47.59 2.94 10.01
N GLY A 40 -46.48 3.67 10.27
CA GLY A 40 -46.15 4.92 9.59
C GLY A 40 -47.00 6.11 10.05
N ASP A 41 -47.90 5.92 11.01
CA ASP A 41 -48.74 6.99 11.54
C ASP A 41 -47.95 7.93 12.45
N ASN A 42 -48.24 9.22 12.39
CA ASN A 42 -47.70 10.18 13.35
C ASN A 42 -48.36 9.94 14.72
N ILE A 43 -47.58 9.45 15.69
CA ILE A 43 -48.05 9.05 17.02
C ILE A 43 -48.40 10.28 17.87
N ALA A 44 -47.72 11.40 17.62
CA ALA A 44 -47.85 12.61 18.42
C ALA A 44 -47.84 13.85 17.51
N PRO A 45 -48.94 14.11 16.78
CA PRO A 45 -49.03 15.24 15.85
C PRO A 45 -48.91 16.61 16.53
N ASN A 46 -49.11 16.67 17.85
CA ASN A 46 -49.02 17.91 18.63
C ASN A 46 -47.66 18.08 19.34
N ILE A 47 -46.72 17.14 19.17
CA ILE A 47 -45.37 17.24 19.74
C ILE A 47 -44.40 17.42 18.58
N THR A 48 -43.74 18.57 18.55
CA THR A 48 -42.60 18.84 17.65
C THR A 48 -41.32 18.75 18.46
N ILE A 49 -40.33 18.04 17.93
CA ILE A 49 -38.97 18.03 18.46
C ILE A 49 -38.18 19.03 17.62
N ASP A 50 -37.83 20.15 18.24
CA ASP A 50 -37.05 21.19 17.61
C ASP A 50 -35.57 20.95 17.91
N GLN A 51 -34.76 20.85 16.87
CA GLN A 51 -33.31 20.90 17.03
C GLN A 51 -32.89 22.35 17.22
N THR A 52 -32.02 22.60 18.21
CA THR A 52 -31.41 23.91 18.42
C THR A 52 -29.99 23.86 17.90
N PHE A 53 -29.58 24.89 17.14
CA PHE A 53 -28.25 25.00 16.57
C PHE A 53 -27.48 26.10 17.29
N ASP A 54 -26.39 25.73 17.93
CA ASP A 54 -25.52 26.67 18.64
C ASP A 54 -24.34 27.08 17.75
N VAL A 55 -24.35 28.33 17.30
CA VAL A 55 -23.37 28.88 16.37
C VAL A 55 -21.96 28.97 16.96
N ASP A 56 -21.85 29.22 18.27
CA ASP A 56 -20.57 29.38 18.96
C ASP A 56 -19.96 28.04 19.35
N ARG A 57 -20.77 26.97 19.30
CA ARG A 57 -20.33 25.63 19.65
C ARG A 57 -19.73 24.93 18.46
N VAL A 58 -18.48 24.54 18.63
CA VAL A 58 -17.67 23.83 17.64
C VAL A 58 -18.28 22.49 17.18
N SER A 59 -19.13 21.85 18.00
CA SER A 59 -19.82 20.60 17.61
C SER A 59 -20.92 20.80 16.56
N ASP A 60 -21.49 22.01 16.52
CA ASP A 60 -22.62 22.35 15.67
C ASP A 60 -22.09 23.16 14.48
N ASN A 61 -21.29 24.18 14.74
CA ASN A 61 -20.59 24.96 13.72
C ASN A 61 -19.11 24.53 13.57
N TYR A 62 -18.86 23.66 12.59
CA TYR A 62 -17.50 23.22 12.25
C TYR A 62 -16.59 24.34 11.72
N PHE A 63 -17.15 25.48 11.31
CA PHE A 63 -16.40 26.64 10.79
C PHE A 63 -16.10 27.71 11.85
N SER A 64 -16.51 27.48 13.10
CA SER A 64 -16.18 28.35 14.24
C SER A 64 -14.70 28.28 14.63
N ASP A 65 -14.05 27.13 14.41
CA ASP A 65 -12.62 26.91 14.59
C ASP A 65 -11.90 26.65 13.25
N PHE A 66 -10.66 27.13 13.15
CA PHE A 66 -9.90 27.04 11.91
C PHE A 66 -9.49 25.60 11.58
N LEU A 67 -9.05 24.81 12.54
CA LEU A 67 -8.62 23.43 12.27
C LEU A 67 -9.82 22.56 11.89
N GLN A 68 -10.94 22.77 12.57
CA GLN A 68 -12.17 22.06 12.28
C GLN A 68 -12.79 22.46 10.93
N SER A 69 -12.57 23.71 10.48
CA SER A 69 -12.95 24.13 9.13
C SER A 69 -12.21 23.37 8.03
N ILE A 70 -10.93 23.04 8.26
CA ILE A 70 -10.12 22.24 7.32
C ILE A 70 -10.67 20.81 7.26
N GLU A 71 -11.00 20.23 8.42
CA GLU A 71 -11.59 18.91 8.51
C GLU A 71 -12.95 18.83 7.82
N ALA A 72 -13.81 19.85 8.01
CA ALA A 72 -15.10 19.95 7.33
C ALA A 72 -14.95 19.98 5.80
N VAL A 73 -14.06 20.82 5.28
CA VAL A 73 -13.79 20.89 3.82
C VAL A 73 -13.17 19.58 3.31
N TYR A 74 -12.34 18.91 4.10
CA TYR A 74 -11.79 17.60 3.74
C TYR A 74 -12.87 16.51 3.66
N PHE A 75 -13.75 16.39 4.66
CA PHE A 75 -14.86 15.42 4.60
C PHE A 75 -15.85 15.74 3.49
N TRP A 76 -16.03 17.01 3.19
CA TRP A 76 -16.81 17.46 2.06
C TRP A 76 -16.26 16.94 0.73
N THR A 77 -14.93 16.94 0.52
CA THR A 77 -14.35 16.33 -0.69
C THR A 77 -14.60 14.82 -0.81
N ASN A 78 -14.91 14.15 0.30
CA ASN A 78 -15.31 12.74 0.33
C ASN A 78 -16.82 12.52 0.15
N GLY A 79 -17.60 13.59 -0.11
CA GLY A 79 -19.03 13.53 -0.37
C GLY A 79 -19.92 13.69 0.87
N ARG A 80 -19.38 14.05 2.03
CA ARG A 80 -20.18 14.39 3.22
C ARG A 80 -20.50 15.90 3.23
N TRP A 81 -21.75 16.27 2.98
CA TRP A 81 -22.16 17.68 2.82
C TRP A 81 -22.84 18.28 4.06
N ASP A 82 -23.02 17.50 5.12
CA ASP A 82 -23.75 17.87 6.34
C ASP A 82 -23.28 19.22 6.93
N GLN A 83 -21.98 19.48 6.91
CA GLN A 83 -21.41 20.72 7.43
C GLN A 83 -21.77 21.97 6.61
N VAL A 84 -22.03 21.82 5.31
CA VAL A 84 -22.36 22.91 4.39
C VAL A 84 -23.87 23.10 4.26
N ASP A 85 -24.63 22.00 4.29
CA ASP A 85 -26.08 21.98 4.05
C ASP A 85 -26.86 22.82 5.09
N GLN A 86 -26.28 23.03 6.26
CA GLN A 86 -26.82 23.85 7.35
C GLN A 86 -26.85 25.35 7.03
N TRP A 87 -26.16 25.80 5.97
CA TRP A 87 -25.97 27.22 5.64
C TRP A 87 -26.73 27.62 4.37
N ASN A 88 -27.89 28.23 4.54
CA ASN A 88 -28.66 28.79 3.42
C ASN A 88 -28.18 30.20 3.03
N PHE A 89 -26.95 30.29 2.51
CA PHE A 89 -26.35 31.55 2.09
C PHE A 89 -25.77 31.48 0.68
N LEU A 90 -26.12 32.45 -0.17
CA LEU A 90 -25.70 32.46 -1.57
C LEU A 90 -24.17 32.48 -1.77
N PRO A 91 -23.39 33.28 -1.04
CA PRO A 91 -21.92 33.22 -1.10
C PRO A 91 -21.33 31.85 -0.71
N VAL A 92 -21.90 31.18 0.30
CA VAL A 92 -21.46 29.82 0.70
C VAL A 92 -21.74 28.84 -0.42
N GLN A 93 -22.97 28.84 -0.96
CA GLN A 93 -23.36 27.97 -2.07
C GLN A 93 -22.49 28.17 -3.31
N ALA A 94 -22.19 29.43 -3.67
CA ALA A 94 -21.33 29.75 -4.80
C ALA A 94 -19.89 29.25 -4.59
N LEU A 95 -19.30 29.51 -3.42
CA LEU A 95 -17.96 29.02 -3.09
C LEU A 95 -17.91 27.49 -3.11
N CYS A 96 -18.90 26.82 -2.54
CA CYS A 96 -18.99 25.36 -2.53
C CYS A 96 -19.08 24.79 -3.96
N PHE A 97 -19.90 25.38 -4.83
CA PHE A 97 -19.99 24.94 -6.22
C PHE A 97 -18.66 25.04 -6.95
N PHE A 98 -17.98 26.20 -6.87
CA PHE A 98 -16.68 26.40 -7.51
C PHE A 98 -15.61 25.46 -6.94
N ALA A 99 -15.58 25.31 -5.62
CA ALA A 99 -14.59 24.46 -4.97
C ALA A 99 -14.84 22.97 -5.23
N SER A 100 -16.07 22.50 -5.39
CA SER A 100 -16.36 21.13 -5.85
C SER A 100 -15.85 20.88 -7.26
N ILE A 101 -16.12 21.77 -8.21
CA ILE A 101 -15.60 21.65 -9.58
C ILE A 101 -14.07 21.60 -9.57
N LEU A 102 -13.44 22.49 -8.81
CA LEU A 102 -11.99 22.54 -8.74
C LEU A 102 -11.41 21.29 -8.07
N LEU A 103 -11.81 20.96 -6.84
CA LEU A 103 -11.22 19.89 -6.03
C LEU A 103 -11.59 18.49 -6.51
N ILE A 104 -12.86 18.26 -6.84
CA ILE A 104 -13.34 16.93 -7.20
C ILE A 104 -13.16 16.71 -8.70
N THR A 105 -13.57 17.65 -9.54
CA THR A 105 -13.53 17.42 -10.99
C THR A 105 -12.14 17.64 -11.58
N VAL A 106 -11.53 18.81 -11.41
CA VAL A 106 -10.24 19.09 -12.07
C VAL A 106 -9.11 18.31 -11.40
N MET A 107 -9.04 18.48 -10.09
CA MET A 107 -7.92 18.05 -9.29
C MET A 107 -7.84 16.53 -9.13
N GLN A 108 -8.95 15.84 -8.85
CA GLN A 108 -8.94 14.38 -8.75
C GLN A 108 -8.63 13.72 -10.10
N ASN A 109 -9.19 14.24 -11.20
CA ASN A 109 -8.89 13.72 -12.54
C ASN A 109 -7.44 13.96 -12.94
N MET A 110 -6.85 15.11 -12.56
CA MET A 110 -5.42 15.37 -12.77
C MET A 110 -4.54 14.42 -11.96
N LEU A 111 -4.93 14.10 -10.72
CA LEU A 111 -4.21 13.12 -9.90
C LEU A 111 -4.27 11.71 -10.49
N ILE A 112 -5.44 11.28 -10.98
CA ILE A 112 -5.57 9.98 -11.64
C ILE A 112 -4.69 9.92 -12.89
N ALA A 113 -4.75 10.93 -13.76
CA ALA A 113 -3.92 10.99 -14.96
C ALA A 113 -2.42 10.96 -14.65
N TYR A 114 -2.00 11.71 -13.63
CA TYR A 114 -0.61 11.72 -13.17
C TYR A 114 -0.18 10.34 -12.64
N MET A 115 -0.98 9.73 -11.77
CA MET A 115 -0.69 8.41 -11.20
C MET A 115 -0.65 7.33 -12.28
N THR A 116 -1.53 7.37 -13.27
CA THR A 116 -1.50 6.45 -14.42
C THR A 116 -0.23 6.65 -15.25
N SER A 117 0.14 7.89 -15.56
CA SER A 117 1.35 8.18 -16.34
C SER A 117 2.62 7.66 -15.66
N VAL A 118 2.77 7.93 -14.35
CA VAL A 118 3.95 7.48 -13.59
C VAL A 118 3.90 5.96 -13.37
N PHE A 119 2.71 5.38 -13.22
CA PHE A 119 2.54 3.93 -13.07
C PHE A 119 2.97 3.18 -14.33
N ASP A 120 2.65 3.67 -15.52
CA ASP A 120 3.05 3.04 -16.78
C ASP A 120 4.58 3.00 -16.93
N GLU A 121 5.26 4.09 -16.57
CA GLU A 121 6.72 4.17 -16.54
C GLU A 121 7.33 3.23 -15.46
N ALA A 122 6.76 3.24 -14.25
CA ALA A 122 7.18 2.38 -13.16
C ALA A 122 6.94 0.90 -13.44
N CYS A 123 5.91 0.54 -14.22
CA CYS A 123 5.62 -0.84 -14.60
C CYS A 123 6.69 -1.38 -15.55
N ALA A 124 7.18 -0.56 -16.48
CA ALA A 124 8.25 -0.92 -17.40
C ALA A 124 9.59 -1.20 -16.67
N LEU A 125 9.92 -0.38 -15.67
CA LEU A 125 11.16 -0.51 -14.88
C LEU A 125 11.01 -1.41 -13.64
N GLY A 126 9.77 -1.67 -13.22
CA GLY A 126 9.42 -2.31 -11.96
C GLY A 126 9.88 -3.75 -11.87
N ASN A 127 9.83 -4.51 -12.96
CA ASN A 127 10.30 -5.89 -12.98
C ASN A 127 11.79 -5.99 -12.62
N GLN A 128 12.63 -5.09 -13.16
CA GLN A 128 14.05 -5.07 -12.86
C GLN A 128 14.32 -4.61 -11.43
N ALA A 129 13.60 -3.58 -10.96
CA ALA A 129 13.73 -3.08 -9.60
C ALA A 129 13.32 -4.14 -8.56
N VAL A 130 12.25 -4.89 -8.80
CA VAL A 130 11.78 -5.97 -7.92
C VAL A 130 12.79 -7.12 -7.88
N LEU A 131 13.35 -7.52 -9.03
CA LEU A 131 14.39 -8.55 -9.06
C LEU A 131 15.64 -8.13 -8.31
N LYS A 132 16.06 -6.86 -8.48
CA LYS A 132 17.19 -6.30 -7.72
C LYS A 132 16.90 -6.29 -6.22
N PHE A 133 15.74 -5.77 -5.81
CA PHE A 133 15.34 -5.75 -4.40
C PHE A 133 15.28 -7.15 -3.78
N ARG A 134 14.79 -8.15 -4.53
CA ARG A 134 14.80 -9.55 -4.09
C ARG A 134 16.21 -10.10 -3.94
N ALA A 135 17.13 -9.77 -4.86
CA ALA A 135 18.52 -10.19 -4.77
C ALA A 135 19.22 -9.54 -3.57
N ASP A 136 19.00 -8.24 -3.36
CA ASP A 136 19.54 -7.49 -2.22
C ASP A 136 19.06 -8.10 -0.89
N LEU A 137 17.76 -8.39 -0.76
CA LEU A 137 17.22 -9.07 0.43
C LEU A 137 17.85 -10.44 0.70
N ILE A 138 18.11 -11.23 -0.34
CA ILE A 138 18.78 -12.53 -0.19
C ILE A 138 20.22 -12.33 0.26
N CYS A 139 20.93 -11.36 -0.32
CA CYS A 139 22.31 -11.03 0.06
C CYS A 139 22.40 -10.55 1.53
N ASP A 140 21.49 -9.68 1.94
CA ASP A 140 21.40 -9.20 3.33
C ASP A 140 21.08 -10.34 4.29
N TYR A 141 20.18 -11.24 3.91
CA TYR A 141 19.87 -12.43 4.70
C TYR A 141 21.07 -13.36 4.81
N GLU A 142 21.78 -13.63 3.71
CA GLU A 142 22.96 -14.50 3.71
C GLU A 142 24.12 -13.91 4.50
N THR A 143 24.36 -12.61 4.42
CA THR A 143 25.43 -11.94 5.19
C THR A 143 25.12 -11.93 6.68
N LEU A 144 23.87 -11.65 7.07
CA LEU A 144 23.45 -11.69 8.47
C LEU A 144 23.43 -13.12 9.02
N MET A 145 22.96 -14.09 8.24
CA MET A 145 22.96 -15.51 8.62
C MET A 145 24.38 -16.07 8.72
N ARG A 146 25.27 -15.76 7.77
CA ARG A 146 26.70 -16.12 7.85
C ARG A 146 27.32 -15.56 9.12
N PHE A 147 27.07 -14.28 9.45
CA PHE A 147 27.57 -13.69 10.69
C PHE A 147 27.10 -14.43 11.94
N VAL A 148 25.82 -14.82 12.01
CA VAL A 148 25.26 -15.54 13.17
C VAL A 148 25.76 -16.99 13.25
N VAL A 149 25.84 -17.69 12.11
CA VAL A 149 26.32 -19.08 12.04
C VAL A 149 27.81 -19.16 12.34
N ASP A 150 28.64 -18.26 11.78
CA ASP A 150 30.07 -18.16 12.08
C ASP A 150 30.34 -17.83 13.56
N LEU A 151 29.39 -17.19 14.26
CA LEU A 151 29.48 -16.93 15.70
C LEU A 151 29.14 -18.16 16.58
N ILE A 152 28.34 -19.10 16.07
CA ILE A 152 27.79 -20.24 16.82
C ILE A 152 28.57 -21.53 16.54
N ASP A 153 29.02 -21.76 15.31
CA ASP A 153 29.80 -22.95 14.94
C ASP A 153 30.73 -22.67 13.74
N GLU A 154 32.04 -22.58 14.01
CA GLU A 154 33.07 -22.41 12.98
C GLU A 154 33.27 -23.69 12.13
N SER A 155 32.67 -24.83 12.53
CA SER A 155 32.91 -26.15 11.95
C SER A 155 31.91 -26.59 10.89
N GLU A 156 30.76 -25.90 10.78
CA GLU A 156 29.68 -26.28 9.84
C GLU A 156 29.66 -25.43 8.54
N ASN A 157 30.57 -24.46 8.43
CA ASN A 157 30.72 -23.62 7.24
C ASN A 157 31.80 -24.22 6.31
N PRO A 158 31.46 -24.80 5.14
CA PRO A 158 32.47 -25.02 4.12
C PRO A 158 32.92 -23.63 3.66
N LYS A 159 34.12 -23.22 4.09
CA LYS A 159 34.72 -21.89 3.81
C LYS A 159 34.76 -21.54 2.33
N ASP A 160 34.56 -22.52 1.44
CA ASP A 160 34.45 -22.34 0.01
C ASP A 160 33.39 -23.26 -0.62
N LEU A 161 32.40 -22.67 -1.30
CA LEU A 161 31.48 -23.41 -2.17
C LEU A 161 32.12 -23.52 -3.56
N TYR A 162 33.03 -24.47 -3.75
CA TYR A 162 33.59 -24.74 -5.07
C TYR A 162 32.66 -25.64 -5.88
N TYR A 163 32.04 -25.08 -6.93
CA TYR A 163 31.48 -25.89 -8.00
C TYR A 163 32.64 -26.41 -8.87
N VAL A 164 33.02 -27.67 -8.68
CA VAL A 164 33.96 -28.35 -9.58
C VAL A 164 33.23 -28.64 -10.89
N ALA A 165 33.17 -27.63 -11.73
CA ALA A 165 32.60 -27.73 -13.05
C ALA A 165 33.52 -28.56 -13.93
N ARG A 166 32.94 -29.45 -14.75
CA ARG A 166 33.68 -29.96 -15.90
C ARG A 166 33.91 -28.78 -16.84
N VAL A 167 35.13 -28.65 -17.37
CA VAL A 167 35.52 -27.55 -18.28
C VAL A 167 34.50 -27.38 -19.41
N GLU A 168 34.02 -28.50 -19.96
CA GLU A 168 33.00 -28.56 -21.02
C GLU A 168 31.67 -27.88 -20.65
N GLU A 169 31.27 -27.92 -19.38
CA GLU A 169 30.01 -27.32 -18.91
C GLU A 169 30.15 -25.80 -18.74
N VAL A 170 31.33 -25.34 -18.32
CA VAL A 170 31.67 -23.92 -18.23
C VAL A 170 31.76 -23.31 -19.62
N GLU A 171 32.45 -23.99 -20.55
CA GLU A 171 32.55 -23.56 -21.95
C GLU A 171 31.16 -23.49 -22.61
N ARG A 172 30.30 -24.49 -22.36
CA ARG A 172 28.92 -24.47 -22.84
C ARG A 172 28.15 -23.28 -22.26
N TRP A 173 28.23 -23.05 -20.96
CA TRP A 173 27.56 -21.92 -20.29
C TRP A 173 28.08 -20.57 -20.80
N GLU A 174 29.39 -20.39 -20.97
CA GLU A 174 29.98 -19.19 -21.57
C GLU A 174 29.48 -18.96 -22.99
N SER A 175 29.40 -20.02 -23.79
CA SER A 175 28.92 -19.91 -25.17
C SER A 175 27.45 -19.48 -25.22
N GLU A 176 26.60 -19.98 -24.31
CA GLU A 176 25.20 -19.61 -24.20
C GLU A 176 25.03 -18.16 -23.71
N ILE A 177 25.86 -17.71 -22.77
CA ILE A 177 25.87 -16.31 -22.32
C ILE A 177 26.33 -15.38 -23.43
N LYS A 178 27.39 -15.72 -24.17
CA LYS A 178 27.85 -14.92 -25.31
C LYS A 178 26.79 -14.82 -26.40
N LYS A 179 26.00 -15.88 -26.64
CA LYS A 179 24.84 -15.84 -27.55
C LYS A 179 23.70 -14.99 -26.98
N TYR A 180 23.39 -15.14 -25.69
CA TYR A 180 22.35 -14.38 -25.00
C TYR A 180 22.66 -12.88 -24.99
N SER A 181 23.88 -12.49 -24.64
CA SER A 181 24.38 -11.11 -24.70
C SER A 181 24.30 -10.50 -26.10
N LYS A 182 24.73 -11.24 -27.14
CA LYS A 182 24.64 -10.76 -28.54
C LYS A 182 23.20 -10.57 -29.02
N SER A 183 22.29 -11.46 -28.60
CA SER A 183 20.86 -11.40 -28.97
C SER A 183 20.07 -10.36 -28.17
N HIS A 184 20.54 -9.99 -26.97
CA HIS A 184 19.89 -9.04 -26.06
C HIS A 184 20.69 -7.74 -25.92
N LYS A 185 21.55 -7.42 -26.91
CA LYS A 185 22.41 -6.21 -26.90
C LYS A 185 21.60 -4.92 -26.69
N TYR A 186 20.36 -4.85 -27.18
CA TYR A 186 19.46 -3.71 -27.00
C TYR A 186 18.76 -3.64 -25.62
N ILE A 187 18.87 -4.67 -24.76
CA ILE A 187 18.27 -4.66 -23.41
C ILE A 187 19.30 -4.23 -22.35
N LEU A 188 20.59 -4.35 -22.64
CA LEU A 188 21.67 -4.06 -21.70
C LEU A 188 22.43 -2.76 -22.02
N VAL A 189 22.48 -2.35 -23.29
CA VAL A 189 23.26 -1.17 -23.73
C VAL A 189 22.61 0.16 -23.29
N ASP A 190 21.28 0.28 -23.32
CA ASP A 190 20.61 1.54 -22.94
C ASP A 190 20.79 1.94 -21.45
N LYS A 191 21.23 1.00 -20.58
CA LYS A 191 21.38 1.27 -19.13
C LYS A 191 22.83 1.47 -18.68
N PHE A 192 23.82 1.06 -19.46
CA PHE A 192 25.23 1.23 -19.07
C PHE A 192 25.94 2.38 -19.81
N ASP A 193 25.50 2.73 -21.03
CA ASP A 193 26.12 3.83 -21.78
C ASP A 193 25.80 5.23 -21.22
N SER A 194 24.86 5.35 -20.26
CA SER A 194 24.57 6.63 -19.57
C SER A 194 25.43 6.89 -18.33
N LEU A 195 26.40 6.01 -18.03
CA LEU A 195 27.25 6.11 -16.83
C LEU A 195 28.76 6.11 -17.12
N SER A 196 29.19 6.20 -18.37
CA SER A 196 30.61 6.39 -18.71
C SER A 196 30.78 7.38 -19.86
N ASP A 197 30.46 8.64 -19.60
CA ASP A 197 31.14 9.76 -20.27
C ASP A 197 32.54 9.86 -19.66
N ASP A 198 33.46 9.03 -20.13
CA ASP A 198 34.89 9.30 -20.02
C ASP A 198 35.51 8.96 -21.38
N GLU A 199 35.84 10.04 -22.07
CA GLU A 199 36.58 10.13 -23.33
C GLU A 199 37.87 9.32 -23.27
N GLU A 200 37.98 8.28 -24.10
CA GLU A 200 39.28 7.93 -24.69
C GLU A 200 39.07 7.42 -26.12
N SER A 201 39.31 8.35 -27.03
CA SER A 201 39.61 8.13 -28.45
C SER A 201 40.62 7.00 -28.61
N ASP A 202 40.28 5.97 -29.40
CA ASP A 202 41.22 5.47 -30.39
C ASP A 202 40.53 4.86 -31.61
N ASN A 203 41.01 5.31 -32.75
CA ASN A 203 40.59 4.94 -34.09
C ASN A 203 40.89 3.46 -34.38
N SER A 204 39.91 2.76 -34.95
CA SER A 204 40.20 1.82 -36.03
C SER A 204 39.00 1.70 -36.95
N ASP A 205 39.21 2.19 -38.17
CA ASP A 205 38.36 2.05 -39.33
C ASP A 205 37.86 0.61 -39.51
N ASP A 206 36.58 0.45 -39.79
CA ASP A 206 36.13 -0.46 -40.84
C ASP A 206 34.71 -0.08 -41.28
N GLU A 207 34.67 0.55 -42.44
CA GLU A 207 33.48 0.78 -43.24
C GLU A 207 32.73 -0.55 -43.47
N LYS A 208 31.44 -0.61 -43.14
CA LYS A 208 30.41 -1.16 -44.04
C LYS A 208 29.07 -0.47 -43.82
N GLU A 209 28.72 0.35 -44.82
CA GLU A 209 27.36 0.79 -45.06
C GLU A 209 26.39 -0.40 -45.12
N ASN A 210 25.27 -0.28 -44.41
CA ASN A 210 23.98 -0.72 -44.93
C ASN A 210 22.89 0.15 -44.32
N LYS A 211 22.47 1.16 -45.10
CA LYS A 211 21.20 1.86 -44.90
C LYS A 211 20.07 0.87 -45.17
N SER A 212 19.25 0.59 -44.17
CA SER A 212 17.86 0.20 -44.38
C SER A 212 16.95 1.09 -43.53
N GLU A 213 16.41 2.12 -44.18
CA GLU A 213 15.22 2.83 -43.70
C GLU A 213 14.04 1.85 -43.68
N ILE A 214 13.45 1.57 -42.50
CA ILE A 214 12.10 1.00 -42.41
C ILE A 214 11.31 1.69 -41.29
N ASN A 215 10.63 2.76 -41.69
CA ASN A 215 9.21 3.06 -41.45
C ASN A 215 8.53 2.43 -40.21
N VAL A 216 8.38 3.23 -39.14
CA VAL A 216 7.54 2.87 -37.98
C VAL A 216 6.07 3.08 -38.35
N LYS A 217 5.40 2.01 -38.76
CA LYS A 217 3.93 1.93 -38.76
C LYS A 217 3.48 0.78 -37.87
N GLY A 218 2.65 1.14 -36.88
CA GLY A 218 2.20 0.29 -35.80
C GLY A 218 1.67 -1.07 -36.26
N LYS A 219 2.07 -2.10 -35.50
CA LYS A 219 1.38 -3.39 -35.40
C LYS A 219 1.57 -3.89 -33.97
N GLY A 220 0.47 -4.00 -33.24
CA GLY A 220 0.44 -4.66 -31.94
C GLY A 220 1.01 -6.06 -32.05
N ILE A 221 2.03 -6.36 -31.24
CA ILE A 221 2.62 -7.69 -31.18
C ILE A 221 1.83 -8.49 -30.15
N ARG A 222 0.87 -9.29 -30.64
CA ARG A 222 0.35 -10.44 -29.89
C ARG A 222 1.39 -11.54 -29.97
N TYR A 223 1.88 -12.01 -28.83
CA TYR A 223 2.72 -13.20 -28.79
C TYR A 223 1.86 -14.46 -28.86
N SER A 224 2.01 -15.20 -29.94
CA SER A 224 1.55 -16.58 -30.12
C SER A 224 2.72 -17.38 -30.69
N GLY A 225 3.03 -18.52 -30.09
CA GLY A 225 3.79 -19.58 -30.76
C GLY A 225 5.06 -20.09 -30.06
N SER A 226 4.84 -21.05 -29.16
CA SER A 226 5.51 -22.37 -29.13
C SER A 226 7.04 -22.46 -29.29
N THR A 227 7.71 -22.87 -28.22
CA THR A 227 8.84 -23.81 -28.29
C THR A 227 8.55 -25.03 -27.44
N LYS A 228 8.35 -26.17 -28.12
CA LYS A 228 8.30 -27.51 -27.54
C LYS A 228 9.68 -27.85 -26.96
N TYR A 229 9.86 -27.64 -25.66
CA TYR A 229 10.80 -28.43 -24.88
C TYR A 229 10.03 -29.56 -24.21
N SER A 230 10.09 -30.73 -24.85
CA SER A 230 9.72 -32.02 -24.26
C SER A 230 10.86 -32.49 -23.36
N GLY A 231 11.05 -31.81 -22.23
CA GLY A 231 11.69 -32.37 -21.06
C GLY A 231 10.60 -32.55 -20.03
N ASN A 232 10.43 -33.77 -19.50
CA ASN A 232 9.49 -34.05 -18.42
C ASN A 232 9.72 -33.08 -17.26
N ILE A 233 8.97 -31.98 -17.21
CA ILE A 233 8.78 -31.20 -16.00
C ILE A 233 7.94 -32.11 -15.11
N ARG A 234 8.63 -32.98 -14.36
CA ARG A 234 8.09 -33.38 -13.07
C ARG A 234 7.83 -32.06 -12.37
N SER A 235 6.56 -31.73 -12.14
CA SER A 235 6.20 -30.72 -11.16
C SER A 235 6.85 -31.18 -9.86
N ILE A 236 8.04 -30.65 -9.56
CA ILE A 236 8.56 -30.67 -8.20
C ILE A 236 7.69 -29.64 -7.49
N ARG A 237 6.47 -30.07 -7.16
CA ARG A 237 5.79 -29.57 -5.99
C ARG A 237 6.81 -29.80 -4.87
N PRO A 238 7.29 -28.77 -4.16
CA PRO A 238 7.96 -29.06 -2.92
C PRO A 238 6.95 -29.87 -2.10
N SER A 239 7.33 -31.09 -1.73
CA SER A 239 6.61 -31.85 -0.72
C SER A 239 6.78 -31.07 0.58
N VAL A 240 5.93 -30.05 0.78
CA VAL A 240 5.87 -29.22 1.98
C VAL A 240 5.39 -30.04 3.19
N ASN A 241 4.92 -31.27 2.99
CA ASN A 241 4.21 -31.99 4.03
C ASN A 241 5.09 -32.80 4.99
N SER A 242 6.35 -33.15 4.70
CA SER A 242 7.09 -34.08 5.59
C SER A 242 8.04 -33.43 6.62
N ILE A 243 8.47 -32.18 6.40
CA ILE A 243 9.41 -31.48 7.31
C ILE A 243 8.68 -30.55 8.27
N GLY A 244 7.53 -29.98 7.86
CA GLY A 244 6.68 -29.16 8.72
C GLY A 244 5.91 -30.00 9.76
N GLU A 245 5.36 -31.14 9.37
CA GLU A 245 4.50 -31.96 10.24
C GLU A 245 5.27 -32.48 11.48
N ASN A 246 6.49 -32.98 11.33
CA ASN A 246 7.30 -33.49 12.46
C ASN A 246 7.70 -32.39 13.47
N HIS A 247 7.98 -31.17 13.00
CA HIS A 247 8.32 -30.06 13.88
C HIS A 247 7.08 -29.46 14.56
N ILE A 248 5.95 -29.41 13.84
CA ILE A 248 4.66 -28.95 14.38
C ILE A 248 4.14 -29.92 15.44
N GLU A 249 4.20 -31.23 15.18
CA GLU A 249 3.78 -32.26 16.15
C GLU A 249 4.65 -32.23 17.42
N LYS A 250 5.96 -31.99 17.28
CA LYS A 250 6.88 -31.80 18.40
C LYS A 250 6.58 -30.52 19.19
N LEU A 251 6.13 -29.46 18.53
CA LEU A 251 5.68 -28.22 19.16
C LEU A 251 4.35 -28.40 19.89
N GLU A 252 3.38 -29.08 19.28
CA GLU A 252 2.09 -29.38 19.90
C GLU A 252 2.24 -30.25 21.15
N ASN A 253 3.12 -31.25 21.12
CA ASN A 253 3.39 -32.10 22.29
C ASN A 253 4.04 -31.31 23.43
N LYS A 254 4.97 -30.40 23.15
CA LYS A 254 5.53 -29.50 24.17
C LYS A 254 4.49 -28.53 24.73
N ILE A 255 3.58 -28.02 23.90
CA ILE A 255 2.51 -27.14 24.36
C ILE A 255 1.53 -27.89 25.28
N LYS A 256 1.19 -29.15 24.96
CA LYS A 256 0.36 -30.01 25.83
C LYS A 256 1.05 -30.28 27.18
N GLU A 257 2.34 -30.59 27.17
CA GLU A 257 3.12 -30.82 28.39
C GLU A 257 3.16 -29.59 29.29
N ILE A 258 3.36 -28.39 28.72
CA ILE A 258 3.32 -27.12 29.47
C ILE A 258 1.92 -26.85 30.02
N HIS A 259 0.88 -27.14 29.25
CA HIS A 259 -0.50 -26.93 29.69
C HIS A 259 -0.86 -27.83 30.89
N ASP A 260 -0.44 -29.09 30.86
CA ASP A 260 -0.67 -30.04 31.94
C ASP A 260 0.15 -29.68 33.20
N ASP A 261 1.39 -29.20 33.04
CA ASP A 261 2.20 -28.72 34.17
C ASP A 261 1.56 -27.49 34.85
N ILE A 262 1.10 -26.51 34.06
CA ILE A 262 0.38 -25.33 34.58
C ILE A 262 -0.91 -25.75 35.31
N LYS A 263 -1.67 -26.68 34.73
CA LYS A 263 -2.91 -27.16 35.33
C LYS A 263 -2.67 -27.89 36.65
N SER A 264 -1.59 -28.67 36.75
CA SER A 264 -1.20 -29.35 37.98
C SER A 264 -0.82 -28.36 39.08
N LYS A 265 -0.04 -27.32 38.75
CA LYS A 265 0.36 -26.25 39.68
C LYS A 265 -0.83 -25.41 40.14
N MET A 266 -1.78 -25.13 39.25
CA MET A 266 -2.99 -24.39 39.59
C MET A 266 -3.87 -25.18 40.56
N LYS A 267 -3.95 -26.51 40.39
CA LYS A 267 -4.67 -27.39 41.30
C LYS A 267 -4.01 -27.49 42.67
N ASP A 268 -2.68 -27.60 42.72
CA ASP A 268 -1.92 -27.58 43.98
C ASP A 268 -2.09 -26.23 44.73
N LEU A 269 -2.13 -25.11 43.99
CA LEU A 269 -2.45 -23.80 44.55
C LEU A 269 -3.88 -23.72 45.10
N GLU A 270 -4.86 -24.27 44.38
CA GLU A 270 -6.26 -24.30 44.83
C GLU A 270 -6.44 -25.15 46.09
N ASP A 271 -5.78 -26.31 46.15
CA ASP A 271 -5.83 -27.21 47.31
C ASP A 271 -5.13 -26.57 48.54
N LYS A 272 -4.02 -25.86 48.34
CA LYS A 272 -3.37 -25.06 49.39
C LYS A 272 -4.25 -23.90 49.86
N LEU A 273 -4.97 -23.25 48.97
CA LEU A 273 -5.92 -22.18 49.31
C LEU A 273 -7.09 -22.71 50.12
N LYS A 274 -7.63 -23.88 49.77
CA LYS A 274 -8.70 -24.57 50.53
C LYS A 274 -8.23 -24.96 51.93
N GLN A 275 -7.02 -25.52 52.07
CA GLN A 275 -6.44 -25.82 53.39
C GLN A 275 -6.26 -24.58 54.26
N LEU A 276 -5.83 -23.45 53.70
CA LEU A 276 -5.69 -22.19 54.44
C LEU A 276 -7.03 -21.55 54.83
N LEU A 277 -8.08 -21.79 54.05
CA LEU A 277 -9.45 -21.35 54.37
C LEU A 277 -10.07 -22.23 55.45
N GLU A 278 -9.81 -23.54 55.44
CA GLU A 278 -10.27 -24.47 56.47
C GLU A 278 -9.50 -24.33 57.79
N SER A 279 -8.22 -23.93 57.77
CA SER A 279 -7.43 -23.70 59.00
C SER A 279 -7.75 -22.37 59.71
N LYS A 280 -8.65 -21.55 59.16
CA LYS A 280 -9.00 -20.22 59.67
C LYS A 280 -10.41 -20.14 60.27
N ASN A 281 -11.14 -21.26 60.24
CA ASN A 281 -12.37 -21.52 61.03
C ASN A 281 -12.06 -22.50 62.15
#